data_AF-A0A969Z2H6-F1
#
_entry.id   AF-A0A969Z2H6-F1
#
_cell.length_a   1.000
_cell.length_b   1.000
_cell.length_c   1.000
_cell.angle_alpha   90.00
_cell.angle_beta   90.00
_cell.angle_gamma   90.00
#
_symmetry.space_group_name_H-M   'P 1'
#
loop_
_entity.id
_entity.type
_entity.pdbx_description
1 polymer ?
#
loop_
_entity_poly.entity_id
_entity_poly.type
_entity_poly.pdbx_seq_one_letter_code
_entity_poly.pdbx_strand_id
1 'polypeptide(L)' 'MRRLRGSETLRRMVRETKLSVDDLVYPLFITFGQDKKIPVNSMPGVFQYSVDRL' A
#
# COMPACT_ATOMS: atom_id res chain seq x y z
N MET A 1 0.74 -9.82 31.66
CA MET A 1 -0.15 -9.98 30.49
C MET A 1 0.43 -10.91 29.40
N ARG A 2 0.65 -12.21 29.69
CA ARG A 2 1.06 -13.20 28.66
C ARG A 2 -0.03 -14.21 28.31
N ARG A 3 -1.06 -14.35 29.15
CA ARG A 3 -2.15 -15.33 28.99
C ARG A 3 -2.90 -15.16 27.66
N LEU A 4 -3.24 -13.93 27.28
CA LEU A 4 -3.93 -13.62 26.02
C LEU A 4 -3.03 -13.65 24.77
N ARG A 5 -1.71 -13.80 24.95
CA ARG A 5 -0.72 -13.85 23.85
C ARG A 5 -0.21 -15.27 23.59
N GLY A 6 -0.68 -16.27 24.33
CA GLY A 6 -0.17 -17.64 24.32
C GLY A 6 -0.48 -18.44 23.05
N SER A 7 -1.61 -18.18 22.38
CA SER A 7 -1.98 -18.84 21.13
C SER A 7 -2.37 -17.82 20.07
N GLU A 8 -2.24 -18.20 18.80
CA GLU A 8 -2.66 -17.35 17.67
C GLU A 8 -4.17 -17.07 17.70
N THR A 9 -4.98 -18.06 18.06
CA THR A 9 -6.44 -17.93 18.19
C THR A 9 -6.83 -16.86 19.21
N LEU A 10 -6.20 -16.86 20.39
CA LEU A 10 -6.43 -15.84 21.41
C LEU A 10 -5.98 -14.46 20.92
N ARG A 11 -4.80 -14.36 20.28
CA ARG A 11 -4.31 -13.09 19.72
C ARG A 11 -5.22 -12.53 18.64
N ARG A 12 -5.83 -13.37 17.81
CA ARG A 12 -6.77 -12.94 16.76
C ARG A 12 -8.08 -12.42 17.33
N MET A 13 -8.59 -13.03 18.42
CA MET A 13 -9.82 -12.60 19.08
C MET A 13 -9.67 -11.26 19.82
N VAL A 14 -8.51 -11.01 20.43
CA VAL A 14 -8.25 -9.78 21.20
C VAL A 14 -7.54 -8.68 20.39
N ARG A 15 -7.37 -8.85 19.07
CA ARG A 15 -6.71 -7.87 18.21
C ARG A 15 -7.63 -6.67 17.99
N GLU A 16 -7.18 -5.49 18.40
CA GLU A 16 -7.92 -4.23 18.31
C GLU A 16 -7.88 -3.63 16.89
N THR A 17 -6.69 -3.53 16.28
CA THR A 17 -6.54 -2.95 14.93
C THR A 17 -6.45 -4.03 13.85
N LYS A 18 -7.22 -3.88 12.78
CA LYS A 18 -7.12 -4.68 11.56
C LYS A 18 -6.97 -3.72 10.38
N LEU A 19 -6.07 -4.06 9.47
CA LEU A 19 -5.91 -3.36 8.20
C LEU A 19 -6.61 -4.18 7.12
N SER A 20 -7.41 -3.51 6.30
CA SER A 20 -8.12 -4.04 5.15
C SER A 20 -7.65 -3.35 3.86
N VAL A 21 -8.04 -3.89 2.70
CA VAL A 21 -7.71 -3.24 1.41
C VAL A 21 -8.44 -1.91 1.26
N ASP A 22 -9.61 -1.77 1.89
CA ASP A 22 -10.42 -0.55 1.87
C ASP A 22 -9.73 0.62 2.60
N ASP A 23 -8.75 0.33 3.46
CA ASP A 23 -7.96 1.33 4.17
C ASP A 23 -6.80 1.88 3.32
N LEU A 24 -6.59 1.36 2.10
CA LEU A 24 -5.46 1.72 1.23
C LEU A 24 -5.88 2.73 0.16
N VAL A 25 -5.10 3.81 0.05
CA VAL A 25 -5.19 4.79 -1.05
C VAL A 25 -3.86 4.81 -1.79
N TYR A 26 -3.90 4.58 -3.11
CA TYR A 26 -2.71 4.58 -3.95
C TYR A 26 -2.61 5.89 -4.77
N PRO A 27 -1.72 6.82 -4.41
CA PRO A 27 -1.52 8.05 -5.18
C PRO A 27 -0.79 7.74 -6.49
N LEU A 28 -1.37 8.18 -7.61
CA LEU A 28 -0.82 8.03 -8.95
C LEU A 28 -0.24 9.35 -9.46
N PHE A 29 1.00 9.32 -9.92
CA PHE A 29 1.66 10.46 -10.54
C PHE A 29 1.51 10.39 -12.06
N ILE A 30 0.89 11.41 -12.66
CA ILE A 30 0.59 11.44 -14.10
C ILE A 30 1.43 12.53 -14.78
N THR A 31 1.94 12.22 -15.97
CA THR A 31 2.68 13.15 -16.82
C THR A 31 2.08 13.23 -18.23
N PHE A 32 2.32 14.35 -18.92
CA PHE A 32 1.86 14.55 -20.29
C PHE A 32 2.77 13.85 -21.31
N GLY A 33 2.16 13.26 -22.34
CA GLY A 33 2.83 12.54 -23.43
C GLY A 33 2.36 11.09 -23.52
N GLN A 34 2.94 10.34 -24.46
CA GLN A 34 2.53 8.97 -24.79
C GLN A 34 3.59 7.95 -24.38
N ASP A 35 3.16 6.80 -23.87
CA ASP A 35 4.00 5.64 -23.47
C ASP A 35 5.10 5.95 -22.44
N LYS A 36 4.87 6.93 -21.54
CA LYS A 36 5.86 7.35 -20.55
C LYS A 36 5.75 6.54 -19.26
N LYS A 37 6.90 6.04 -18.79
CA LYS A 37 7.10 5.48 -17.44
C LYS A 37 8.40 6.02 -16.88
N ILE A 38 8.30 7.09 -16.10
CA ILE A 38 9.47 7.81 -15.59
C ILE A 38 9.65 7.47 -14.11
N PRO A 39 10.79 6.88 -13.70
CA PRO A 39 11.05 6.63 -12.29
C PRO A 39 11.24 7.94 -11.52
N VAL A 40 10.67 8.01 -10.31
CA VAL A 40 10.93 9.11 -9.39
C VAL A 40 12.19 8.75 -8.59
N ASN A 41 13.33 9.36 -8.91
CA ASN A 41 14.62 8.99 -8.31
C ASN A 41 14.66 9.06 -6.77
N SER A 42 13.89 9.97 -6.16
CA SER A 42 13.77 10.10 -4.70
C SER A 42 12.82 9.08 -4.07
N MET A 43 12.04 8.35 -4.85
CA MET A 43 11.04 7.38 -4.40
C MET A 43 11.19 6.05 -5.17
N PRO A 44 12.08 5.14 -4.72
CA PRO A 44 12.26 3.85 -5.35
C PRO A 44 10.93 3.07 -5.43
N GLY A 45 10.61 2.55 -6.61
CA GLY A 45 9.36 1.81 -6.86
C GLY A 45 8.16 2.67 -7.25
N VAL A 46 8.28 4.01 -7.22
CA VAL A 46 7.26 4.95 -7.69
C VAL A 46 7.61 5.47 -9.08
N PHE A 47 6.61 5.52 -9.96
CA PHE A 47 6.75 5.95 -11.33
C PHE A 47 5.70 7.00 -11.68
N GLN A 48 6.04 7.90 -12.60
CA GLN A 48 5.10 8.76 -13.28
C GLN A 48 4.67 8.09 -14.59
N TYR A 49 3.36 7.98 -14.79
CA TYR A 49 2.76 7.34 -15.95
C TYR A 49 2.18 8.38 -16.91
N SER A 50 2.26 8.15 -18.22
CA SER A 50 1.39 8.85 -19.17
C SER A 50 -0.06 8.42 -18.99
N VAL A 51 -1.01 9.30 -19.36
CA VAL A 51 -2.45 8.99 -19.34
C VAL A 51 -2.76 7.70 -20.10
N ASP A 52 -2.07 7.43 -21.22
CA ASP A 52 -2.29 6.23 -22.04
C ASP A 52 -1.79 4.92 -21.39
N ARG A 53 -0.99 5.01 -20.33
CA ARG A 53 -0.41 3.86 -19.61
C ARG A 53 -1.06 3.62 -18.23
N LEU A 54 -2.12 4.37 -17.92
CA LEU A 54 -2.88 4.20 -16.68
C LEU A 54 -3.77 2.95 -16.73
#